data_AF-A0A5F0MR69-F1
#
_entry.id   AF-A0A5F0MR69-F1
#
_cell.length_a   1.000
_cell.length_b   1.000
_cell.length_c   1.000
_cell.angle_alpha   90.00
_cell.angle_beta   90.00
_cell.angle_gamma   90.00
#
_symmetry.space_group_name_H-M   'P 1'
#
loop_
_entity.id
_entity.type
_entity.pdbx_description
1 polymer ?
#
loop_
_entity_poly.entity_id
_entity_poly.type
_entity_poly.pdbx_seq_one_letter_code
_entity_poly.pdbx_strand_id
1 'polypeptide(L)' 'MEIAKKNGVYAGKGRRPAYGTNAKDRQKRLVYQSVIDKLNKGKAISRIAKELDISRPTVYKIKYEYEQQHEKSNAT' A
#
# COMPACT_ATOMS: atom_id res chain seq x y z
N MET A 1 -12.43 24.09 21.97
CA MET A 1 -12.02 22.67 21.83
C MET A 1 -12.98 21.94 20.89
N GLU A 2 -13.09 22.27 19.58
CA GLU A 2 -14.08 21.56 18.75
C GLU A 2 -13.93 21.55 17.22
N ILE A 3 -12.84 22.08 16.65
CA ILE A 3 -12.69 22.13 15.17
C ILE A 3 -11.80 21.00 14.64
N ALA A 4 -10.87 20.48 15.45
CA ALA A 4 -9.93 19.42 15.02
C ALA A 4 -10.55 18.01 14.95
N LYS A 5 -11.63 17.73 15.70
CA LYS A 5 -12.27 16.40 15.71
C LYS A 5 -13.20 16.18 14.51
N LYS A 6 -13.76 17.24 13.94
CA LYS A 6 -14.76 17.16 12.86
C LYS A 6 -14.15 16.95 11.47
N ASN A 7 -12.87 17.29 11.29
CA ASN A 7 -12.16 17.17 10.01
C ASN A 7 -11.38 15.86 9.84
N GLY A 8 -11.70 14.79 10.58
CA GLY A 8 -11.11 13.46 10.35
C GLY A 8 -9.59 13.34 10.58
N VAL A 9 -8.92 14.39 11.05
CA VAL A 9 -7.45 14.45 11.26
C VAL A 9 -7.04 13.92 12.65
N TYR A 10 -7.82 12.98 13.20
CA TYR A 10 -7.37 12.14 14.31
C TYR A 10 -7.15 10.70 13.82
N ALA A 11 -6.41 10.53 12.71
CA ALA A 11 -5.57 9.36 12.54
C ALA A 11 -4.31 9.53 13.41
N GLY A 12 -4.50 9.53 14.74
CA GLY A 12 -3.40 9.64 15.70
C GLY A 12 -2.36 8.56 15.43
N LYS A 13 -1.11 8.95 15.16
CA LYS A 13 0.09 8.09 15.25
C LYS A 13 0.06 6.74 14.51
N GLY A 14 -0.79 6.56 13.51
CA GLY A 14 -0.73 5.39 12.64
C GLY A 14 0.49 5.50 11.73
N ARG A 15 1.38 4.50 11.76
CA ARG A 15 2.50 4.41 10.82
C ARG A 15 1.93 4.50 9.41
N ARG A 16 2.19 5.61 8.69
CA ARG A 16 1.84 5.70 7.27
C ARG A 16 2.35 4.43 6.59
N PRO A 17 1.54 3.75 5.76
CA PRO A 17 1.99 2.56 5.10
C PRO A 17 3.29 2.89 4.37
N ALA A 18 4.32 2.09 4.64
CA ALA A 18 5.68 2.40 4.15
C ALA A 18 5.73 2.39 2.62
N TYR A 19 4.78 1.69 1.99
CA TYR A 19 4.62 1.52 0.57
C TYR A 19 3.23 2.01 0.17
N GLY A 20 3.10 2.66 -0.99
CA GLY A 20 1.82 3.20 -1.46
C GLY A 20 2.01 4.12 -2.64
N THR A 21 0.95 4.35 -3.41
CA THR A 21 0.96 5.20 -4.62
C THR A 21 1.50 6.61 -4.36
N ASN A 22 1.21 7.16 -3.18
CA ASN A 22 1.69 8.49 -2.77
C ASN A 22 2.73 8.44 -1.63
N ALA A 23 3.50 7.35 -1.54
CA ALA A 23 4.58 7.26 -0.55
C ALA A 23 5.60 8.39 -0.76
N LYS A 24 6.04 9.03 0.33
CA LYS A 24 7.01 10.15 0.29
C LYS A 24 8.35 9.72 -0.33
N ASP A 25 8.73 8.47 -0.12
CA ASP A 25 9.96 7.87 -0.62
C ASP A 25 9.77 7.34 -2.05
N ARG A 26 10.60 7.82 -2.97
CA ARG A 26 10.55 7.44 -4.40
C ARG A 26 10.80 5.94 -4.60
N GLN A 27 11.74 5.35 -3.85
CA GLN A 27 12.07 3.92 -4.01
C GLN A 27 10.89 3.05 -3.61
N LYS A 28 10.25 3.37 -2.49
CA LYS A 28 9.09 2.62 -2.00
C LYS A 28 7.88 2.74 -2.92
N ARG A 29 7.71 3.90 -3.56
CA ARG A 29 6.69 4.09 -4.61
C ARG A 29 6.93 3.20 -5.82
N LEU A 30 8.17 3.12 -6.30
CA LEU A 30 8.55 2.24 -7.41
C LEU A 30 8.33 0.76 -7.07
N VAL A 31 8.72 0.35 -5.86
CA VAL A 31 8.48 -1.03 -5.37
C VAL A 31 6.99 -1.34 -5.33
N TYR A 32 6.18 -0.43 -4.78
CA TYR A 32 4.72 -0.59 -4.74
C TYR A 32 4.14 -0.81 -6.15
N GLN A 33 4.45 0.10 -7.09
CA GLN A 33 3.95 0.01 -8.47
C GLN A 33 4.39 -1.29 -9.14
N SER A 34 5.65 -1.70 -8.95
CA SER A 34 6.21 -2.92 -9.52
C SER A 34 5.56 -4.18 -8.96
N VAL A 35 5.22 -4.19 -7.66
CA VAL A 35 4.50 -5.30 -7.05
C VAL A 35 3.10 -5.42 -7.63
N ILE A 36 2.35 -4.32 -7.72
CA ILE A 36 0.97 -4.33 -8.27
C ILE A 36 0.98 -4.77 -9.75
N ASP A 37 1.87 -4.23 -10.57
CA ASP A 37 2.00 -4.64 -11.98
C ASP A 37 2.28 -6.15 -12.12
N LYS A 38 3.17 -6.70 -11.28
CA LYS A 38 3.46 -8.14 -11.28
C LYS A 38 2.31 -8.99 -10.76
N LEU A 39 1.57 -8.52 -9.76
CA LEU A 39 0.37 -9.20 -9.25
C LEU A 39 -0.74 -9.22 -10.31
N ASN A 40 -0.95 -8.10 -11.03
CA ASN A 40 -1.91 -8.01 -12.13
C ASN A 40 -1.53 -8.93 -13.30
N LYS A 41 -0.22 -9.15 -13.52
CA LYS A 41 0.30 -10.15 -14.47
C LYS A 41 0.20 -11.61 -13.97
N GLY A 42 -0.40 -11.85 -12.81
CA GLY A 42 -0.59 -13.19 -12.25
C GLY A 42 0.70 -13.85 -11.72
N LYS A 43 1.78 -13.09 -11.50
CA LYS A 43 3.03 -13.67 -10.95
C LYS A 43 2.84 -14.09 -9.50
N ALA A 44 3.42 -15.23 -9.13
CA ALA A 44 3.41 -15.71 -7.76
C ALA A 44 4.15 -14.77 -6.79
N ILE A 45 3.58 -14.56 -5.60
CA ILE A 45 4.10 -13.69 -4.53
C ILE A 45 5.55 -14.03 -4.16
N SER A 46 5.89 -15.33 -4.10
CA SER A 46 7.24 -15.81 -3.79
C SER A 46 8.28 -15.34 -4.81
N ARG A 47 7.92 -15.32 -6.10
CA ARG A 47 8.76 -14.89 -7.19
C ARG A 47 8.91 -13.37 -7.20
N ILE A 48 7.84 -12.63 -6.92
CA ILE A 48 7.86 -11.17 -6.81
C ILE A 48 8.82 -10.72 -5.71
N ALA A 49 8.74 -11.35 -4.53
CA ALA A 49 9.61 -11.06 -3.40
C ALA A 49 11.09 -11.24 -3.74
N LYS A 50 11.43 -12.35 -4.41
CA LYS A 50 12.81 -12.63 -4.87
C LYS A 50 13.27 -11.67 -5.97
N GLU A 51 12.43 -11.37 -6.97
CA GLU A 51 12.78 -10.49 -8.09
C GLU A 51 12.99 -9.03 -7.67
N LEU A 52 12.34 -8.58 -6.60
CA LEU A 52 12.41 -7.19 -6.11
C LEU A 52 13.28 -7.05 -4.85
N ASP A 53 13.92 -8.13 -4.40
CA ASP A 53 14.72 -8.20 -3.18
C ASP A 53 13.99 -7.63 -1.94
N ILE A 54 12.73 -8.04 -1.76
CA ILE A 54 11.90 -7.64 -0.62
C ILE A 54 11.33 -8.85 0.11
N SER A 55 10.96 -8.64 1.38
CA SER A 55 10.30 -9.68 2.17
C SER A 55 8.90 -10.02 1.62
N ARG A 56 8.52 -11.30 1.66
CA ARG A 56 7.15 -11.75 1.32
C ARG A 56 6.07 -11.03 2.14
N PRO A 57 6.25 -10.78 3.46
CA PRO A 57 5.30 -9.97 4.24
C PRO A 57 5.06 -8.59 3.65
N THR A 58 6.08 -7.95 3.06
CA THR A 58 5.93 -6.66 2.37
C THR A 58 5.01 -6.79 1.16
N VAL A 59 5.17 -7.85 0.35
CA VAL A 59 4.30 -8.11 -0.80
C VAL A 59 2.86 -8.35 -0.36
N TYR A 60 2.65 -9.12 0.71
CA TYR A 60 1.31 -9.34 1.27
C TYR A 60 0.66 -8.04 1.76
N LYS A 61 1.41 -7.19 2.47
CA LYS A 61 0.91 -5.89 2.93
C LYS A 61 0.50 -4.99 1.76
N ILE A 62 1.34 -4.92 0.73
CA ILE A 62 1.05 -4.13 -0.47
C ILE A 62 -0.22 -4.63 -1.17
N LYS A 63 -0.36 -5.95 -1.31
CA LYS A 63 -1.56 -6.57 -1.89
C LYS A 63 -2.81 -6.19 -1.10
N TYR A 64 -2.79 -6.41 0.22
CA TYR A 64 -3.90 -6.10 1.10
C TYR A 64 -4.28 -4.62 1.05
N GLU A 65 -3.31 -3.71 1.14
CA GLU A 65 -3.54 -2.27 1.06
C GLU A 65 -4.13 -1.83 -0.29
N TYR A 66 -3.76 -2.50 -1.38
CA TYR A 66 -4.34 -2.25 -2.70
C TYR A 66 -5.80 -2.72 -2.77
N GLU A 67 -6.09 -3.94 -2.32
CA GLU A 67 -7.47 -4.47 -2.26
C GLU A 67 -8.38 -3.55 -1.43
N GLN A 68 -7.95 -3.13 -0.24
CA GLN A 68 -8.72 -2.20 0.60
C GLN A 68 -8.94 -0.81 -0.03
N GLN A 69 -8.06 -0.35 -0.93
CA GLN A 69 -8.26 0.91 -1.65
C GLN A 69 -9.31 0.76 -2.76
N HIS A 70 -9.31 -0.38 -3.45
CA HIS A 70 -10.25 -0.68 -4.53
C HIS A 70 -11.66 -1.03 -4.03
N GLU A 71 -11.79 -1.64 -2.85
CA GLU A 71 -13.11 -1.89 -2.23
C GLU A 71 -13.81 -0.59 -1.85
N LYS A 72 -13.07 0.39 -1.32
CA LYS A 72 -13.62 1.68 -0.89
C LYS A 72 -14.08 2.54 -2.05
N SER A 73 -13.44 2.44 -3.22
CA SER A 73 -13.87 3.18 -4.42
C SER A 73 -15.14 2.63 -5.06
N ASN A 74 -15.50 1.37 -4.80
CA ASN A 74 -16.74 0.76 -5.31
C ASN A 74 -17.93 0.92 -4.34
N ALA A 75 -17.71 1.48 -3.15
CA ALA A 75 -18.70 1.61 -2.09
C ALA A 75 -19.20 3.06 -1.88
N THR A 76 -18.96 3.97 -2.84
CA THR A 76 -19.42 5.37 -2.85
C THR A 76 -19.97 5.69 -4.22
#